data_AF-A0A560JWK3-F1
#
_entry.id   AF-A0A560JWK3-F1
#
_cell.length_a   1.000
_cell.length_b   1.000
_cell.length_c   1.000
_cell.angle_alpha   90.00
_cell.angle_beta   90.00
_cell.angle_gamma   90.00
#
_symmetry.space_group_name_H-M   'P 1'
#
loop_
_entity.id
_entity.type
_entity.pdbx_description
1 polymer ?
#
loop_
_entity_poly.entity_id
_entity_poly.type
_entity_poly.pdbx_seq_one_letter_code
_entity_poly.pdbx_strand_id
1 'polypeptide(L)'
;MHLDHATLRTADLEGTRSFLERVLDLRPGYRPPFDFPGYWLYAGDAPIVHLIPGSGAAVGRAGEMLDHVAFRMDDTGDNQNGEAYWAMRAKLEGLAIPYSTMDLPDLGERRLFIRTPPSAGGGAILLELVFREG
;
A
#
# COMPACT_ATOMS: atom_id res chain seq x y z
N MET A 1 0.27 -4.02 22.20
CA MET A 1 1.39 -3.78 21.26
C MET A 1 0.79 -3.69 19.87
N HIS A 2 1.12 -2.66 19.10
CA HIS A 2 0.58 -2.42 17.75
C HIS A 2 1.74 -2.25 16.75
N LEU A 3 1.49 -2.52 15.47
CA LEU A 3 2.38 -2.08 14.40
C LEU A 3 2.21 -0.57 14.22
N ASP A 4 3.31 0.17 14.14
CA ASP A 4 3.30 1.62 13.99
C ASP A 4 3.29 2.03 12.51
N HIS A 5 4.25 1.53 11.73
CA HIS A 5 4.39 1.83 10.30
C HIS A 5 5.15 0.71 9.58
N ALA A 6 5.11 0.74 8.24
CA ALA A 6 5.95 -0.07 7.38
C ALA A 6 6.95 0.80 6.60
N THR A 7 8.19 0.34 6.45
CA THR A 7 9.16 0.99 5.56
C THR A 7 9.15 0.30 4.21
N LEU A 8 8.89 1.07 3.15
CA LEU A 8 8.93 0.62 1.76
C LEU A 8 10.19 1.17 1.09
N ARG A 9 10.97 0.28 0.47
CA ARG A 9 12.17 0.66 -0.30
C ARG A 9 11.87 0.57 -1.78
N THR A 10 12.09 1.65 -2.51
CA THR A 10 11.82 1.72 -3.95
C THR A 10 12.94 2.43 -4.71
N ALA A 11 13.21 2.03 -5.94
CA ALA A 11 14.10 2.80 -6.82
C ALA A 11 13.38 3.96 -7.53
N ASP A 12 12.05 4.03 -7.44
CA ASP A 12 11.25 5.15 -7.96
C ASP A 12 10.41 5.76 -6.82
N LEU A 13 11.03 6.70 -6.08
CA LEU A 13 10.40 7.38 -4.95
C LEU A 13 9.13 8.14 -5.38
N GLU A 14 9.21 8.92 -6.45
CA GLU A 14 8.10 9.78 -6.88
C GLU A 14 6.94 8.96 -7.46
N GLY A 15 7.24 7.95 -8.30
CA GLY A 15 6.20 7.08 -8.83
C GLY A 15 5.52 6.25 -7.75
N THR A 16 6.28 5.74 -6.78
CA THR A 16 5.70 4.98 -5.65
C THR A 16 4.90 5.88 -4.72
N ARG A 17 5.39 7.08 -4.42
CA ARG A 17 4.65 8.09 -3.65
C ARG A 17 3.33 8.43 -4.34
N SER A 18 3.39 8.84 -5.61
CA SER A 18 2.21 9.22 -6.39
C SER A 18 1.19 8.10 -6.47
N PHE A 19 1.65 6.85 -6.62
CA PHE A 19 0.78 5.67 -6.57
C PHE A 19 0.08 5.52 -5.22
N LEU A 20 0.82 5.58 -4.11
CA LEU A 20 0.26 5.43 -2.78
C LEU A 20 -0.71 6.57 -2.42
N GLU A 21 -0.41 7.80 -2.83
CA GLU A 21 -1.33 8.93 -2.71
C GLU A 21 -2.63 8.70 -3.50
N ARG A 22 -2.53 8.23 -4.75
CA ARG A 22 -3.70 8.07 -5.63
C ARG A 22 -4.55 6.86 -5.28
N VAL A 23 -3.94 5.77 -4.83
CA VAL A 23 -4.64 4.49 -4.61
C VAL A 23 -5.14 4.40 -3.18
N LEU A 24 -4.28 4.68 -2.20
CA LEU A 24 -4.58 4.52 -0.78
C LEU A 24 -4.92 5.85 -0.09
N ASP A 25 -5.01 6.94 -0.84
CA ASP A 25 -5.33 8.28 -0.32
C ASP A 25 -4.38 8.77 0.78
N LEU A 26 -3.16 8.18 0.83
CA LEU A 26 -2.12 8.61 1.75
C LEU A 26 -1.60 9.99 1.36
N ARG A 27 -1.09 10.73 2.33
CA ARG A 27 -0.58 12.09 2.11
C ARG A 27 0.82 12.25 2.66
N PRO A 28 1.76 12.87 1.92
CA PRO A 28 3.02 13.28 2.50
C PRO A 28 2.76 14.22 3.68
N GLY A 29 3.38 13.94 4.81
CA GLY A 29 3.28 14.78 6.00
C GLY A 29 4.64 15.15 6.54
N TYR A 30 4.67 15.53 7.82
CA TYR A 30 5.90 15.91 8.48
C TYR A 30 6.94 14.78 8.42
N ARG A 31 8.15 15.13 8.01
CA ARG A 31 9.31 14.26 8.01
C ARG A 31 10.46 14.99 8.68
N PRO A 32 11.08 14.41 9.74
CA PRO A 32 12.31 14.97 10.31
C PRO A 32 13.37 15.18 9.23
N PRO A 33 14.29 16.15 9.42
CA PRO A 33 15.34 16.44 8.45
C PRO A 33 16.42 15.36 8.48
N PHE A 34 16.14 14.20 7.89
CA PHE A 34 17.12 13.13 7.66
C PHE A 34 18.05 13.48 6.49
N ASP A 35 19.25 12.91 6.50
CA ASP A 35 20.30 13.11 5.50
C ASP A 35 20.10 12.29 4.21
N PHE A 36 19.05 11.47 4.14
CA PHE A 36 18.61 10.75 2.94
C PHE A 36 17.27 11.29 2.43
N PRO A 37 16.97 11.19 1.12
CA PRO A 37 15.66 11.56 0.57
C PRO A 37 14.58 10.54 0.97
N GLY A 38 13.32 10.95 0.96
CA GLY A 38 12.20 10.05 1.24
C GLY A 38 10.96 10.77 1.75
N TYR A 39 9.91 9.99 2.06
CA TYR A 39 8.61 10.48 2.49
C TYR A 39 8.11 9.73 3.71
N TRP A 40 7.43 10.46 4.60
CA TRP A 40 6.44 9.87 5.48
C TRP A 40 5.07 10.08 4.87
N LEU A 41 4.35 9.00 4.61
CA LEU A 41 3.01 9.01 4.05
C LEU A 41 2.01 8.67 5.15
N TYR A 42 1.03 9.53 5.30
CA TYR A 42 0.09 9.57 6.40
C TYR A 42 -1.30 9.09 5.96
N ALA A 43 -1.96 8.32 6.83
CA ALA A 43 -3.39 8.08 6.81
C ALA A 43 -4.02 8.88 7.96
N GLY A 44 -4.77 9.95 7.64
CA GLY A 44 -5.16 10.94 8.64
C GLY A 44 -3.93 11.57 9.29
N ASP A 45 -3.83 11.48 10.61
CA ASP A 45 -2.72 12.02 11.40
C ASP A 45 -1.59 11.00 11.66
N ALA A 46 -1.72 9.76 11.19
CA ALA A 46 -0.77 8.68 11.46
C ALA A 46 0.20 8.42 10.29
N PRO A 47 1.54 8.49 10.49
CA PRO A 47 2.53 8.18 9.46
C PRO A 47 2.71 6.67 9.26
N ILE A 48 1.86 6.04 8.46
CA ILE A 48 1.84 4.57 8.34
C ILE A 48 2.84 3.99 7.33
N VAL A 49 3.42 4.81 6.43
CA VAL A 49 4.43 4.37 5.46
C VAL A 49 5.66 5.30 5.47
N HIS A 50 6.84 4.72 5.71
CA HIS A 50 8.13 5.36 5.46
C HIS A 50 8.67 4.93 4.09
N LEU A 51 8.70 5.84 3.12
CA LEU A 51 9.18 5.55 1.78
C LEU A 51 10.61 6.07 1.61
N ILE A 52 11.55 5.16 1.30
CA ILE A 52 12.99 5.48 1.21
C ILE A 52 13.64 4.85 -0.03
N PRO A 53 14.82 5.32 -0.45
CA PRO A 53 15.56 4.72 -1.56
C PRO A 53 15.87 3.23 -1.37
N GLY A 54 15.51 2.45 -2.38
CA GLY A 54 15.98 1.08 -2.61
C GLY A 54 17.03 1.06 -3.71
N SER A 55 17.88 0.03 -3.72
CA SER A 55 18.92 -0.15 -4.75
C SER A 55 18.37 -0.45 -6.14
N GLY A 56 17.06 -0.69 -6.26
CA GLY A 56 16.45 -1.15 -7.50
C GLY A 56 16.92 -2.54 -7.91
N ALA A 57 17.73 -3.25 -7.13
CA ALA A 57 18.03 -4.64 -7.43
C ALA A 57 16.76 -5.47 -7.23
N ALA A 58 16.45 -6.36 -8.18
CA ALA A 58 15.49 -7.41 -7.92
C ALA A 58 15.95 -8.18 -6.68
N VAL A 59 15.19 -8.10 -5.59
CA VAL A 59 15.46 -8.90 -4.40
C VAL A 59 15.26 -10.35 -4.85
N GLY A 60 16.33 -11.12 -4.86
CA GLY A 60 16.25 -12.54 -5.19
C GLY A 60 15.24 -13.20 -4.25
N ARG A 61 14.31 -14.00 -4.78
CA ARG A 61 13.30 -14.75 -4.00
C ARG A 61 13.91 -15.88 -3.15
N ALA A 62 15.20 -15.80 -2.84
CA ALA A 62 15.94 -16.81 -2.08
C ALA A 62 15.77 -16.54 -0.57
N GLY A 63 14.63 -16.94 0.00
CA GLY A 63 14.35 -16.92 1.44
C GLY A 63 14.12 -15.50 2.02
N GLU A 64 13.03 -15.32 2.75
CA GLU A 64 12.44 -13.99 3.00
C GLU A 64 13.15 -13.12 4.06
N MET A 65 13.03 -11.79 3.87
CA MET A 65 13.03 -10.84 5.00
C MET A 65 11.61 -10.33 5.32
N LEU A 66 10.78 -9.96 4.32
CA LEU A 66 9.34 -9.66 4.43
C LEU A 66 8.69 -9.80 3.02
N ASP A 67 7.61 -10.57 2.85
CA ASP A 67 6.94 -10.78 1.54
C ASP A 67 6.10 -9.58 1.06
N HIS A 68 5.17 -9.10 1.89
CA HIS A 68 4.27 -7.99 1.59
C HIS A 68 3.84 -7.25 2.85
N VAL A 69 3.13 -6.13 2.65
CA VAL A 69 2.48 -5.36 3.73
C VAL A 69 0.99 -5.31 3.44
N ALA A 70 0.19 -5.57 4.48
CA ALA A 70 -1.25 -5.50 4.42
C ALA A 70 -1.78 -4.21 5.07
N PHE A 71 -2.68 -3.52 4.39
CA PHE A 71 -3.40 -2.36 4.91
C PHE A 71 -4.83 -2.76 5.21
N ARG A 72 -5.29 -2.47 6.43
CA ARG A 72 -6.71 -2.54 6.76
C ARG A 72 -7.42 -1.40 6.05
N MET A 73 -8.42 -1.74 5.26
CA MET A 73 -9.29 -0.78 4.62
C MET A 73 -10.54 -0.66 5.47
N ASP A 74 -10.66 0.44 6.19
CA ASP A 74 -11.85 0.76 6.96
C ASP A 74 -12.91 1.39 6.05
N ASP A 75 -14.18 1.19 6.40
CA ASP A 75 -15.29 1.83 5.74
C ASP A 75 -15.34 3.31 6.15
N THR A 76 -14.57 4.13 5.44
CA THR A 76 -14.46 5.56 5.73
C THR A 76 -15.42 6.34 4.82
N GLY A 77 -16.32 7.14 5.42
CA GLY A 77 -17.29 7.99 4.70
C GLY A 77 -18.74 7.48 4.70
N ASP A 78 -19.52 7.87 3.68
CA ASP A 78 -20.95 7.54 3.48
C ASP A 78 -21.22 6.04 3.16
N ASN A 79 -20.16 5.23 3.04
CA ASN A 79 -20.20 3.88 2.47
C ASN A 79 -20.47 2.75 3.48
N GLN A 80 -21.10 3.05 4.62
CA GLN A 80 -21.26 2.21 5.83
C GLN A 80 -21.96 0.84 5.67
N ASN A 81 -22.14 0.33 4.46
CA ASN A 81 -22.84 -0.90 4.15
C ASN A 81 -21.93 -1.98 3.52
N GLY A 82 -20.61 -1.94 3.76
CA GLY A 82 -19.67 -2.92 3.20
C GLY A 82 -19.34 -2.66 1.73
N GLU A 83 -19.50 -1.42 1.26
CA GLU A 83 -19.22 -1.03 -0.12
C GLU A 83 -17.74 -0.70 -0.37
N ALA A 84 -16.93 -0.51 0.68
CA ALA A 84 -15.52 -0.14 0.56
C ALA A 84 -14.72 -1.07 -0.37
N TYR A 85 -14.98 -2.38 -0.33
CA TYR A 85 -14.36 -3.35 -1.25
C TYR A 85 -14.68 -3.04 -2.71
N TRP A 86 -15.96 -2.80 -3.02
CA TRP A 86 -16.43 -2.52 -4.38
C TRP A 86 -15.97 -1.14 -4.86
N ALA A 87 -16.01 -0.14 -3.98
CA ALA A 87 -15.50 1.20 -4.27
C ALA A 87 -13.99 1.17 -4.60
N MET A 88 -13.20 0.42 -3.83
CA MET A 88 -11.77 0.26 -4.15
C MET A 88 -11.58 -0.46 -5.48
N ARG A 89 -12.34 -1.51 -5.79
CA ARG A 89 -12.27 -2.17 -7.10
C ARG A 89 -12.57 -1.21 -8.24
N ALA A 90 -13.65 -0.43 -8.14
CA ALA A 90 -14.00 0.58 -9.13
C ALA A 90 -12.89 1.65 -9.28
N LYS A 91 -12.28 2.06 -8.16
CA LYS A 91 -11.13 2.98 -8.17
C LYS A 91 -9.93 2.39 -8.91
N LEU A 92 -9.55 1.14 -8.62
CA LEU A 92 -8.45 0.43 -9.29
C LEU A 92 -8.72 0.27 -10.79
N GLU A 93 -9.95 -0.05 -11.17
CA GLU A 93 -10.39 -0.15 -12.58
C GLU A 93 -10.30 1.20 -13.29
N GLY A 94 -10.81 2.27 -12.67
CA GLY A 94 -10.72 3.62 -13.22
C GLY A 94 -9.29 4.14 -13.36
N LEU A 95 -8.38 3.65 -12.53
CA LEU A 95 -6.94 3.94 -12.61
C LEU A 95 -6.15 2.96 -13.51
N ALA A 96 -6.82 1.96 -14.10
CA ALA A 96 -6.20 0.88 -14.87
C ALA A 96 -5.09 0.13 -14.10
N ILE A 97 -5.27 -0.07 -12.79
CA ILE A 97 -4.32 -0.79 -11.94
C ILE A 97 -4.69 -2.28 -11.91
N PRO A 98 -3.78 -3.19 -12.31
CA PRO A 98 -4.01 -4.62 -12.19
C PRO A 98 -4.09 -5.06 -10.73
N TYR A 99 -5.03 -5.95 -10.43
CA TYR A 99 -5.20 -6.53 -9.10
C TYR A 99 -5.66 -7.99 -9.18
N SER A 100 -5.44 -8.74 -8.10
CA SER A 100 -6.09 -10.04 -7.89
C SER A 100 -6.92 -10.03 -6.61
N THR A 101 -7.92 -10.90 -6.52
CA THR A 101 -8.87 -10.96 -5.41
C THR A 101 -8.68 -12.25 -4.60
N MET A 102 -9.05 -12.20 -3.32
CA MET A 102 -9.22 -13.39 -2.49
C MET A 102 -10.39 -13.16 -1.54
N ASP A 103 -11.39 -14.04 -1.62
CA ASP A 103 -12.55 -14.04 -0.74
C ASP A 103 -12.35 -15.12 0.34
N LEU A 104 -12.54 -14.75 1.60
CA LEU A 104 -12.35 -15.60 2.78
C LEU A 104 -13.61 -15.55 3.65
N PRO A 105 -14.69 -16.26 3.25
CA PRO A 105 -15.98 -16.19 3.93
C PRO A 105 -15.91 -16.57 5.41
N ASP A 106 -15.09 -17.58 5.76
CA ASP A 106 -14.93 -18.04 7.14
C ASP A 106 -14.31 -16.98 8.07
N LEU A 107 -13.61 -16.00 7.50
CA LEU A 107 -13.01 -14.88 8.22
C LEU A 107 -13.83 -13.59 8.09
N GLY A 108 -14.90 -13.59 7.28
CA GLY A 108 -15.60 -12.37 6.88
C GLY A 108 -14.65 -11.38 6.20
N GLU A 109 -13.69 -11.85 5.40
CA GLU A 109 -12.69 -11.00 4.76
C GLU A 109 -12.73 -11.09 3.24
N ARG A 110 -12.46 -9.95 2.59
CA ARG A 110 -12.07 -9.90 1.18
C ARG A 110 -10.78 -9.14 1.05
N ARG A 111 -9.95 -9.56 0.10
CA ARG A 111 -8.61 -9.00 -0.11
C ARG A 111 -8.40 -8.63 -1.56
N LEU A 112 -7.74 -7.50 -1.77
CA LEU A 112 -7.22 -7.09 -3.07
C LEU A 112 -5.70 -7.06 -2.98
N PHE A 113 -5.03 -7.67 -3.95
CA PHE A 113 -3.58 -7.63 -4.07
C PHE A 113 -3.20 -6.73 -5.24
N ILE A 114 -2.42 -5.69 -4.94
CA ILE A 114 -1.95 -4.71 -5.92
C ILE A 114 -0.43 -4.61 -5.87
N ARG A 115 0.17 -4.13 -6.96
CA ARG A 115 1.60 -3.89 -7.03
C ARG A 115 1.88 -2.42 -7.27
N THR A 116 2.89 -1.88 -6.58
CA THR A 116 3.41 -0.55 -6.90
C THR A 116 3.92 -0.51 -8.34
N PRO A 117 4.09 0.66 -8.96
CA PRO A 117 4.73 0.76 -10.26
C PRO A 117 6.12 0.10 -10.21
N PRO A 118 6.51 -0.67 -11.24
CA PRO A 118 7.85 -1.20 -11.31
C PRO A 118 8.84 -0.05 -11.56
N SER A 119 9.92 -0.01 -10.77
CA SER A 119 11.04 0.89 -11.04
C SER A 119 11.95 0.30 -12.13
N ALA A 120 12.62 1.14 -12.93
CA ALA A 120 13.64 0.67 -13.86
C ALA A 120 14.73 -0.13 -13.14
N GLY A 121 14.84 -1.42 -13.48
CA GLY A 121 15.80 -2.36 -12.85
C GLY A 121 15.28 -3.09 -11.61
N GLY A 122 14.20 -2.62 -10.98
CA GLY A 122 13.69 -3.13 -9.69
C GLY A 122 12.32 -3.80 -9.74
N GLY A 123 12.01 -4.52 -8.66
CA GLY A 123 10.73 -5.20 -8.49
C GLY A 123 9.61 -4.26 -8.04
N ALA A 124 8.37 -4.68 -8.29
CA ALA A 124 7.19 -4.02 -7.73
C ALA A 124 6.82 -4.61 -6.37
N ILE A 125 6.54 -3.75 -5.39
CA ILE A 125 6.16 -4.15 -4.03
C ILE A 125 4.72 -4.66 -4.07
N LEU A 126 4.48 -5.84 -3.47
CA LEU A 126 3.14 -6.38 -3.29
C LEU A 126 2.49 -5.73 -2.07
N LEU A 127 1.30 -5.17 -2.25
CA LEU A 127 0.47 -4.65 -1.18
C LEU A 127 -0.84 -5.45 -1.13
N GLU A 128 -1.27 -5.77 0.09
CA GLU A 128 -2.55 -6.42 0.34
C GLU A 128 -3.52 -5.41 0.97
N LEU A 129 -4.72 -5.28 0.41
CA LEU A 129 -5.78 -4.41 0.93
C LEU A 129 -6.85 -5.31 1.53
N VAL A 130 -7.05 -5.24 2.85
CA VAL A 130 -7.91 -6.15 3.59
C VAL A 130 -9.19 -5.45 4.01
N PHE A 131 -10.32 -5.99 3.58
CA PHE A 131 -11.67 -5.54 3.91
C PHE A 131 -12.30 -6.57 4.83
N ARG A 132 -12.87 -6.14 5.96
CA ARG A 132 -13.64 -7.00 6.87
C ARG A 132 -15.11 -6.66 6.73
N GLU A 133 -15.94 -7.67 6.58
CA GLU A 133 -17.39 -7.56 6.74
C GLU A 133 -17.67 -7.47 8.25
N GLY A 134 -18.48 -6.48 8.65
CA GLY A 134 -18.85 -6.22 10.05
C GLY A 134 -20.01 -7.06 10.53
#